data_AF-A0A5C8NFZ7-F1
#
_entry.id   AF-A0A5C8NFZ7-F1
#
_cell.length_a   1.000
_cell.length_b   1.000
_cell.length_c   1.000
_cell.angle_alpha   90.00
_cell.angle_beta   90.00
_cell.angle_gamma   90.00
#
_symmetry.space_group_name_H-M   'P 1'
#
loop_
_entity.id
_entity.type
_entity.pdbx_description
1 polymer ?
#
loop_
_entity_poly.entity_id
_entity_poly.type
_entity_poly.pdbx_seq_one_letter_code
_entity_poly.pdbx_strand_id
1 'polypeptide(L)'
;MTTQLFAQQRDDGTVDAGVVKKRAIQCALSRICGSCGKSLTWPVAFVGSAEEAAALLFAFPPLHPSCAEELLRDAPGEQVLVRTGGFELVRPTRRGDPVSFRPNSVIEDD
;
A
#
# COMPACT_ATOMS: atom_id res chain seq x y z
N MET A 1 16.52 8.99 -8.01
CA MET A 1 16.20 7.82 -8.85
C MET A 1 14.83 7.36 -8.42
N THR A 2 13.83 7.36 -9.29
CA THR A 2 12.47 6.94 -8.92
C THR A 2 12.51 5.45 -8.59
N THR A 3 12.31 5.10 -7.32
CA THR A 3 12.25 3.71 -6.87
C THR A 3 11.07 3.03 -7.55
N GLN A 4 11.31 1.98 -8.34
CA GLN A 4 10.23 1.22 -8.97
C GLN A 4 9.45 0.45 -7.90
N LEU A 5 8.22 0.88 -7.64
CA LEU A 5 7.38 0.28 -6.59
C LEU A 5 6.94 -1.13 -7.02
N PHE A 6 7.17 -2.12 -6.16
CA PHE A 6 6.80 -3.52 -6.40
C PHE A 6 5.32 -3.68 -6.78
N ALA A 7 4.43 -2.92 -6.13
CA ALA A 7 3.00 -2.91 -6.39
C ALA A 7 2.62 -2.46 -7.81
N GLN A 8 3.50 -1.74 -8.49
CA GLN A 8 3.30 -1.21 -9.85
C GLN A 8 3.99 -2.06 -10.93
N GLN A 9 4.76 -3.09 -10.54
CA GLN A 9 5.53 -3.91 -11.50
C GLN A 9 4.67 -4.99 -12.17
N ARG A 10 4.75 -5.04 -13.50
CA ARG A 10 4.18 -6.12 -14.33
C ARG A 10 5.15 -7.29 -14.43
N ASP A 11 4.68 -8.43 -14.94
CA ASP A 11 5.52 -9.64 -15.06
C ASP A 11 6.57 -9.53 -16.18
N ASP A 12 6.38 -8.62 -17.13
CA ASP A 12 7.32 -8.32 -18.22
C ASP A 12 8.40 -7.30 -17.83
N GLY A 13 8.43 -6.87 -16.56
CA GLY A 13 9.38 -5.88 -16.04
C GLY A 13 8.99 -4.42 -16.27
N THR A 14 7.87 -4.15 -16.92
CA THR A 14 7.35 -2.78 -17.07
C THR A 14 6.66 -2.28 -15.79
N VAL A 15 6.57 -0.95 -15.64
CA VAL A 15 5.93 -0.30 -14.50
C VAL A 15 4.61 0.34 -14.97
N ASP A 16 3.54 0.06 -14.24
CA ASP A 16 2.24 0.68 -14.46
C ASP A 16 2.11 2.00 -13.68
N ALA A 17 1.31 2.94 -14.20
CA ALA A 17 1.02 4.18 -13.48
C ALA A 17 0.26 3.93 -12.16
N GLY A 18 -0.53 2.85 -12.12
CA GLY A 18 -1.31 2.45 -10.96
C GLY A 18 -0.84 1.13 -10.35
N VAL A 19 -1.52 0.73 -9.28
CA VAL A 19 -1.27 -0.55 -8.62
C VAL A 19 -1.73 -1.70 -9.52
N VAL A 20 -0.82 -2.62 -9.81
CA VAL A 20 -1.12 -3.86 -10.53
C VAL A 20 -1.87 -4.79 -9.59
N LYS A 21 -3.14 -5.11 -9.90
CA LYS A 21 -4.02 -5.95 -9.07
C LYS A 21 -3.38 -7.26 -8.59
N LYS A 22 -2.63 -7.95 -9.47
CA LYS A 22 -1.90 -9.17 -9.13
C LYS A 22 -0.87 -8.93 -8.00
N ARG A 23 -0.12 -7.83 -8.08
CA ARG A 23 0.86 -7.44 -7.06
C ARG A 23 0.20 -7.01 -5.77
N ALA A 24 -0.91 -6.29 -5.82
CA ALA A 24 -1.68 -5.94 -4.63
C ALA A 24 -2.15 -7.19 -3.86
N ILE A 25 -2.72 -8.16 -4.56
CA ILE A 25 -3.13 -9.44 -3.97
C ILE A 25 -1.91 -10.18 -3.39
N GLN A 26 -0.78 -10.17 -4.10
CA GLN A 26 0.46 -10.78 -3.61
C GLN A 26 0.95 -10.11 -2.31
N CYS A 27 0.90 -8.77 -2.23
CA CYS A 27 1.25 -8.03 -1.02
C CYS A 27 0.41 -8.46 0.18
N ALA A 28 -0.89 -8.63 -0.01
CA ALA A 28 -1.78 -9.11 1.04
C ALA A 28 -1.47 -10.56 1.46
N LEU A 29 -1.50 -11.50 0.50
CA LEU A 29 -1.46 -12.93 0.79
C LEU A 29 -0.09 -13.39 1.30
N SER A 30 0.99 -12.78 0.81
CA SER A 30 2.36 -13.11 1.22
C SER A 30 2.90 -12.17 2.29
N ARG A 31 2.10 -11.21 2.75
CA ARG A 31 2.52 -10.12 3.67
C ARG A 31 3.84 -9.49 3.24
N ILE A 32 3.90 -8.97 2.01
CA ILE A 32 5.08 -8.27 1.48
C ILE A 32 4.78 -6.78 1.24
N CYS A 33 5.81 -5.96 1.34
CA CYS A 33 5.75 -4.51 1.18
C CYS A 33 5.46 -4.13 -0.28
N GLY A 34 4.45 -3.28 -0.49
CA GLY A 34 4.08 -2.77 -1.81
C GLY A 34 5.13 -1.89 -2.48
N SER A 35 6.11 -1.37 -1.73
CA SER A 35 7.23 -0.61 -2.30
C SER A 35 8.40 -1.53 -2.64
N CYS A 36 8.99 -2.20 -1.66
CA CYS A 36 10.26 -2.93 -1.84
C CYS A 36 10.12 -4.44 -2.12
N GLY A 37 8.91 -5.01 -2.03
CA GLY A 37 8.65 -6.44 -2.29
C GLY A 37 9.15 -7.42 -1.23
N LYS A 38 9.76 -6.95 -0.13
CA LYS A 38 10.22 -7.79 0.99
C LYS A 38 9.12 -8.03 2.01
N SER A 39 9.23 -9.09 2.80
CA SER A 39 8.29 -9.40 3.88
C SER A 39 8.11 -8.23 4.85
N LEU A 40 6.85 -7.99 5.22
CA LEU A 40 6.47 -6.95 6.18
C LEU A 40 6.85 -7.36 7.60
N THR A 41 7.29 -6.36 8.37
CA THR A 41 7.47 -6.44 9.82
C THR A 41 6.39 -5.61 10.51
N TRP A 42 6.31 -5.70 11.83
CA TRP A 42 5.44 -4.83 12.62
C TRP A 42 6.18 -3.53 12.99
N PRO A 43 5.50 -2.37 13.02
CA PRO A 43 4.17 -2.11 12.47
C PRO A 43 4.23 -2.01 10.93
N VAL A 44 3.06 -2.03 10.28
CA VAL A 44 2.94 -1.72 8.85
C VAL A 44 2.34 -0.33 8.66
N ALA A 45 2.58 0.27 7.50
CA ALA A 45 2.09 1.59 7.16
C ALA A 45 1.25 1.56 5.88
N PHE A 46 0.31 2.48 5.78
CA PHE A 46 -0.44 2.81 4.57
C PHE A 46 -0.19 4.26 4.20
N VAL A 47 -0.10 4.53 2.91
CA VAL A 47 0.02 5.87 2.34
C VAL A 47 -1.12 6.06 1.36
N GLY A 48 -1.79 7.20 1.44
CA GLY A 48 -2.90 7.55 0.57
C GLY A 48 -3.35 9.00 0.74
N SER A 49 -4.45 9.35 0.11
CA SER A 49 -5.12 10.64 0.29
C SER A 49 -5.77 10.76 1.67
N ALA A 50 -6.12 12.00 2.06
CA ALA A 50 -6.89 12.25 3.27
C ALA A 50 -8.27 11.53 3.25
N GLU A 51 -8.89 11.39 2.08
CA GLU A 51 -10.14 10.64 1.90
C GLU A 51 -9.95 9.14 2.18
N GLU A 52 -8.90 8.54 1.64
CA GLU A 52 -8.58 7.13 1.88
C GLU A 52 -8.32 6.85 3.38
N ALA A 53 -7.61 7.76 4.06
CA ALA A 53 -7.36 7.62 5.50
C ALA A 53 -8.63 7.81 6.34
N ALA A 54 -9.46 8.79 6.01
CA ALA A 54 -10.74 8.98 6.70
C ALA A 54 -11.67 7.76 6.54
N ALA A 55 -11.62 7.09 5.38
CA ALA A 55 -12.37 5.88 5.10
C ALA A 55 -11.71 4.58 5.64
N LEU A 56 -10.46 4.67 6.13
CA LEU A 56 -9.59 3.52 6.42
C LEU A 56 -9.61 2.49 5.28
N LEU A 57 -9.49 2.98 4.05
CA LEU A 57 -9.57 2.16 2.85
C LEU A 57 -8.59 2.68 1.80
N PHE A 58 -7.49 1.96 1.62
CA PHE A 58 -6.38 2.38 0.77
C PHE A 58 -6.33 1.57 -0.52
N ALA A 59 -6.03 2.23 -1.64
CA ALA A 59 -5.74 1.58 -2.91
C ALA A 59 -4.31 1.01 -2.92
N PHE A 60 -3.36 1.69 -2.28
CA PHE A 60 -1.98 1.23 -2.23
C PHE A 60 -1.78 0.11 -1.19
N PRO A 61 -0.98 -0.93 -1.49
CA PRO A 61 -0.71 -2.01 -0.56
C PRO A 61 0.05 -1.57 0.70
N PRO A 62 0.05 -2.39 1.77
CA PRO A 62 0.81 -2.11 2.98
C PRO A 62 2.31 -1.98 2.71
N LEU A 63 2.96 -1.13 3.50
CA LEU A 63 4.36 -0.79 3.41
C LEU A 63 5.08 -1.00 4.74
N HIS A 64 6.41 -1.09 4.66
CA HIS A 64 7.23 -0.76 5.81
C HIS A 64 7.08 0.73 6.13
N PRO A 65 7.12 1.14 7.42
CA PRO A 65 7.10 2.54 7.80
C PRO A 65 8.15 3.39 7.05
N SER A 66 9.39 2.90 6.94
CA SER A 66 10.45 3.60 6.22
C SER A 66 10.18 3.75 4.71
N CYS A 67 9.63 2.72 4.07
CA CYS A 67 9.24 2.79 2.66
C CYS A 67 8.05 3.75 2.44
N ALA A 68 7.14 3.86 3.41
CA ALA A 68 6.05 4.83 3.38
C ALA A 68 6.56 6.26 3.51
N GLU A 69 7.50 6.51 4.41
CA GLU A 69 8.16 7.82 4.57
C GLU A 69 8.96 8.24 3.33
N GLU A 70 9.65 7.30 2.69
CA GLU A 70 10.30 7.52 1.39
C GLU A 70 9.27 7.90 0.31
N LEU A 71 8.18 7.15 0.22
CA LEU A 71 7.13 7.40 -0.75
C LEU A 71 6.49 8.79 -0.57
N LEU A 72 6.25 9.21 0.68
CA LEU A 72 5.72 10.54 0.98
C LEU A 72 6.67 11.67 0.56
N ARG A 73 7.98 11.49 0.70
CA ARG A 73 8.96 12.51 0.27
C ARG A 73 8.93 12.74 -1.23
N ASP A 74 8.65 11.69 -2.00
CA ASP A 74 8.63 11.74 -3.47
C ASP A 74 7.22 12.03 -4.04
N ALA A 75 6.19 12.01 -3.21
CA ALA A 75 4.81 12.17 -3.64
C ALA A 75 4.43 13.65 -3.86
N PRO A 76 3.81 14.00 -5.00
CA PRO A 76 3.21 15.31 -5.18
C PRO A 76 1.89 15.41 -4.41
N GLY A 77 1.76 16.45 -3.57
CA GLY A 77 0.52 16.78 -2.86
C GLY A 77 0.46 16.27 -1.42
N GLU A 78 -0.68 16.52 -0.77
CA GLU A 78 -0.90 16.16 0.63
C GLU A 78 -1.35 14.69 0.70
N GLN A 79 -0.39 13.81 0.96
CA GLN A 79 -0.63 12.41 1.31
C GLN A 79 -0.44 12.21 2.81
N VAL A 80 -1.19 11.25 3.34
CA VAL A 80 -1.18 10.91 4.76
C VAL A 80 -0.64 9.51 4.96
N LEU A 81 0.04 9.31 6.10
CA LEU A 81 0.55 8.02 6.52
C LEU A 81 -0.27 7.53 7.72
N VAL A 82 -0.70 6.27 7.67
CA VAL A 82 -1.39 5.60 8.76
C VAL A 82 -0.59 4.36 9.17
N ARG A 83 -0.18 4.29 10.43
CA ARG A 83 0.47 3.10 11.01
C ARG A 83 -0.57 2.18 11.63
N THR A 84 -0.37 0.87 11.50
CA THR A 84 -1.30 -0.13 12.04
C THR A 84 -0.58 -1.43 12.39
N GLY A 85 -1.13 -2.16 13.36
CA GLY A 85 -0.66 -3.49 13.73
C GLY A 85 -1.04 -4.59 12.72
N GLY A 86 -2.05 -4.34 11.88
CA GLY A 86 -2.56 -5.29 10.90
C GLY A 86 -3.46 -4.64 9.84
N PHE A 87 -3.90 -5.46 8.88
CA PHE A 87 -4.79 -5.03 7.82
C PHE A 87 -5.59 -6.20 7.24
N GLU A 88 -6.66 -5.86 6.54
CA GLU A 88 -7.49 -6.77 5.78
C GLU A 88 -7.41 -6.45 4.28
N LEU A 89 -7.42 -7.49 3.45
CA LEU A 89 -7.63 -7.34 2.00
C LEU A 89 -9.12 -7.24 1.73
N VAL A 90 -9.56 -6.08 1.26
CA VAL A 90 -10.94 -5.84 0.84
C VAL A 90 -11.10 -6.25 -0.62
N ARG A 91 -11.95 -7.26 -0.86
CA ARG A 91 -12.24 -7.74 -2.21
C ARG A 91 -13.25 -6.82 -2.89
N PRO A 92 -13.09 -6.54 -4.19
CA PRO A 92 -14.07 -5.80 -4.95
C PRO A 92 -15.38 -6.57 -5.09
N THR A 93 -16.49 -5.83 -5.20
CA THR A 93 -17.82 -6.39 -5.43
C THR A 93 -18.03 -6.79 -6.90
N ARG A 94 -17.35 -6.11 -7.84
CA ARG A 94 -17.41 -6.42 -9.28
C ARG A 94 -16.12 -7.08 -9.77
N ARG A 95 -16.27 -7.97 -10.75
CA ARG A 95 -15.13 -8.61 -11.42
C ARG A 95 -14.39 -7.58 -12.26
N GLY A 96 -13.09 -7.43 -12.01
CA GLY A 96 -12.22 -6.53 -12.76
C GLY A 96 -11.66 -5.40 -11.89
N ASP A 97 -12.48 -4.88 -10.98
CA ASP A 97 -12.14 -3.78 -10.09
C ASP A 97 -10.89 -4.06 -9.22
N PRO A 98 -10.16 -3.01 -8.80
CA PRO A 98 -9.00 -3.15 -7.91
C PRO A 98 -9.41 -3.71 -6.54
N VAL A 99 -8.44 -4.28 -5.84
CA VAL A 99 -8.59 -4.61 -4.41
C VAL A 99 -8.19 -3.40 -3.58
N SER A 100 -8.68 -3.33 -2.35
CA SER A 100 -8.30 -2.28 -1.39
C SER A 100 -7.82 -2.90 -0.09
N PHE A 101 -7.24 -2.08 0.79
CA PHE A 101 -6.68 -2.52 2.06
C PHE A 101 -7.29 -1.71 3.19
N ARG A 102 -7.70 -2.38 4.26
CA ARG A 102 -8.28 -1.76 5.44
C ARG A 102 -7.37 -1.99 6.66
N PRO A 103 -6.76 -0.95 7.24
CA PRO A 103 -6.13 -1.04 8.55
C PRO A 103 -7.14 -1.52 9.61
N ASN A 104 -6.71 -2.41 10.52
CA ASN A 104 -7.60 -2.95 11.57
C ASN A 104 -7.10 -2.74 13.02
N SER A 105 -5.95 -2.09 13.22
CA SER A 105 -5.41 -1.76 14.54
C SER A 105 -4.51 -0.53 14.41
N VAL A 106 -5.13 0.61 14.07
CA VAL A 106 -4.41 1.89 13.89
C VAL A 106 -3.64 2.24 15.16
N ILE A 107 -2.41 2.67 14.98
CA ILE A 107 -1.49 3.07 16.04
C ILE A 107 -1.40 4.59 15.97
N GLU A 108 -1.68 5.25 17.08
CA GLU A 108 -1.47 6.70 17.22
C GLU A 108 0.03 6.96 17.39
N ASP A 109 0.54 7.96 16.67
CA ASP A 109 1.90 8.45 16.91
C ASP A 109 1.85 9.37 18.14
N ASP A 110 2.56 8.98 19.21
CA ASP A 110 2.77 9.75 20.45
C ASP A 110 3.64 11.01 20.22
#